data_AF-A0A1N7L5F7-F1
#
_entry.id   AF-A0A1N7L5F7-F1
#
_cell.length_a   1.000
_cell.length_b   1.000
_cell.length_c   1.000
_cell.angle_alpha   90.00
_cell.angle_beta   90.00
_cell.angle_gamma   90.00
#
_symmetry.space_group_name_H-M   'P 1'
#
loop_
_entity.id
_entity.type
_entity.pdbx_description
1 polymer ?
#
loop_
_entity_poly.entity_id
_entity_poly.type
_entity_poly.pdbx_seq_one_letter_code
_entity_poly.pdbx_strand_id
1 'polypeptide(L)'
;MSVQPEDRTTIDMFSSSGPGRPRSNPYDRTQQSRLNKRSQRLRDKHAGLHRLEVKLPAHVVAALDDAADELGLSRAEVITKALEQWLHI
;
A
#
# COMPACT_ATOMS: atom_id res chain seq x y z
N MET A 1 -4.50 -31.36 -32.65
CA MET A 1 -3.19 -31.64 -32.02
C MET A 1 -3.47 -32.43 -30.75
N SER A 2 -2.93 -33.64 -30.65
CA SER A 2 -3.14 -34.53 -29.50
C SER A 2 -2.40 -33.97 -28.29
N VAL A 3 -3.12 -33.64 -27.22
CA VAL A 3 -2.53 -33.22 -25.95
C VAL A 3 -1.94 -34.47 -25.32
N GLN A 4 -0.61 -34.54 -25.23
CA GLN A 4 0.03 -35.65 -24.53
C GLN A 4 -0.25 -35.52 -23.03
N PRO A 5 -0.71 -36.58 -22.35
CA PRO A 5 -0.88 -36.54 -20.91
C PRO A 5 0.51 -36.48 -20.27
N GLU A 6 0.79 -35.39 -19.57
CA GLU A 6 2.01 -35.25 -18.78
C GLU A 6 2.10 -36.39 -17.75
N ASP A 7 3.22 -37.10 -17.74
CA ASP A 7 3.50 -38.17 -16.78
C ASP A 7 3.56 -37.58 -15.37
N ARG A 8 2.47 -37.74 -14.61
CA ARG A 8 2.35 -37.24 -13.22
C ARG A 8 3.02 -38.15 -12.20
N THR A 9 3.57 -39.29 -12.62
CA THR A 9 4.16 -40.28 -11.71
C THR A 9 5.66 -40.14 -11.55
N THR A 10 6.35 -39.61 -12.56
CA THR A 10 7.80 -39.37 -12.50
C THR A 10 8.09 -37.99 -11.90
N ILE A 11 8.72 -37.94 -10.73
CA ILE A 11 9.21 -36.68 -10.16
C ILE A 11 10.35 -36.17 -11.04
N ASP A 12 10.12 -35.08 -11.76
CA ASP A 12 11.13 -34.41 -12.58
C ASP A 12 12.19 -33.75 -11.67
N MET A 13 13.31 -34.44 -11.49
CA MET A 13 14.46 -33.98 -10.69
C MET A 13 15.21 -32.80 -11.31
N PHE A 14 14.91 -32.43 -12.56
CA PHE A 14 15.53 -31.32 -13.29
C PHE A 14 14.60 -30.11 -13.43
N SER A 15 13.35 -30.21 -12.96
CA SER A 15 12.43 -29.07 -12.92
C SER A 15 12.92 -28.01 -11.92
N SER A 16 12.92 -26.74 -12.34
CA SER A 16 13.18 -25.64 -11.42
C SER A 16 12.13 -25.65 -10.32
N SER A 17 12.54 -25.66 -9.06
CA SER A 17 11.63 -25.58 -7.92
C SER A 17 10.62 -24.45 -8.14
N GLY A 18 9.33 -24.80 -8.25
CA GLY A 18 8.28 -23.80 -8.40
C GLY A 18 8.40 -22.76 -7.27
N PRO A 19 8.05 -21.49 -7.51
CA PRO A 19 8.10 -20.46 -6.48
C PRO A 19 7.32 -20.97 -5.26
N GLY A 20 8.06 -21.30 -4.20
CA GLY A 20 7.48 -21.91 -3.01
C GLY A 20 6.41 -21.00 -2.41
N ARG A 21 5.57 -21.59 -1.56
CA ARG A 21 4.58 -20.85 -0.76
C ARG A 21 5.25 -19.60 -0.18
N PRO A 22 4.65 -18.40 -0.33
CA PRO A 22 5.23 -17.16 0.16
C PRO A 22 5.67 -17.37 1.61
N ARG A 23 6.96 -17.13 1.91
CA ARG A 23 7.48 -17.28 3.27
C ARG A 23 6.56 -16.49 4.19
N SER A 24 5.87 -17.19 5.11
CA SER A 24 5.29 -16.52 6.26
C SER A 24 6.38 -15.60 6.80
N ASN A 25 6.05 -14.33 7.00
CA ASN A 25 7.06 -13.33 7.35
C ASN A 25 7.86 -13.86 8.55
N PRO A 26 9.20 -13.92 8.47
CA PRO A 26 10.03 -14.48 9.55
C PRO A 26 9.92 -13.69 10.85
N TYR A 27 9.36 -12.49 10.81
CA TYR A 27 9.15 -11.63 11.97
C TYR A 27 7.75 -11.77 12.55
N ASP A 28 7.67 -11.64 13.88
CA ASP A 28 6.40 -11.46 14.58
C ASP A 28 5.64 -10.23 14.04
N ARG A 29 4.30 -10.24 14.18
CA ARG A 29 3.40 -9.20 13.66
C ARG A 29 3.79 -7.80 14.12
N THR A 30 4.25 -7.67 15.36
CA THR A 30 4.71 -6.39 15.92
C THR A 30 5.92 -5.84 15.18
N GLN A 31 6.91 -6.71 14.94
CA GLN A 31 8.13 -6.38 14.21
C GLN A 31 7.85 -6.10 12.73
N GLN A 32 6.99 -6.92 12.11
CA GLN A 32 6.52 -6.71 10.74
C GLN A 32 5.88 -5.33 10.57
N SER A 33 4.97 -4.93 11.49
CA SER A 33 4.32 -3.61 11.42
C SER A 33 5.32 -2.46 11.50
N ARG A 34 6.36 -2.58 12.35
CA ARG A 34 7.43 -1.59 12.44
C ARG A 34 8.26 -1.49 11.16
N LEU A 35 8.67 -2.63 10.60
CA LEU A 35 9.41 -2.70 9.34
C LEU A 35 8.60 -2.11 8.18
N ASN A 36 7.33 -2.51 8.04
CA ASN A 36 6.44 -2.01 7.00
C ASN A 36 6.25 -0.48 7.09
N LYS A 37 6.03 0.06 8.30
CA LYS A 37 5.92 1.51 8.51
C LYS A 37 7.22 2.23 8.15
N ARG A 38 8.39 1.65 8.47
CA ARG A 38 9.69 2.23 8.09
C ARG A 38 9.86 2.26 6.57
N SER A 39 9.57 1.16 5.89
CA SER A 39 9.63 1.08 4.43
C SER A 39 8.66 2.04 3.76
N GLN A 40 7.44 2.19 4.30
CA GLN A 40 6.48 3.20 3.81
C GLN A 40 7.06 4.61 3.90
N ARG A 41 7.57 5.01 5.08
CA ARG A 41 8.19 6.33 5.26
C ARG A 41 9.38 6.57 4.33
N LEU A 42 10.18 5.54 4.06
CA LEU A 42 11.31 5.64 3.13
C LEU A 42 10.83 5.84 1.68
N ARG A 43 9.80 5.10 1.26
CA ARG A 43 9.18 5.28 -0.06
C ARG A 43 8.58 6.68 -0.22
N ASP A 44 7.81 7.13 0.77
CA ASP A 44 7.19 8.46 0.76
C ASP A 44 8.26 9.55 0.63
N LYS A 45 9.33 9.46 1.44
CA LYS A 45 10.47 10.38 1.35
C LYS A 45 11.14 10.38 -0.03
N HIS A 46 11.33 9.19 -0.63
CA HIS A 46 11.93 9.09 -1.97
C HIS A 46 11.02 9.62 -3.08
N ALA A 47 9.70 9.60 -2.85
CA ALA A 47 8.70 10.21 -3.73
C ALA A 47 8.52 11.72 -3.50
N GLY A 48 9.31 12.34 -2.61
CA GLY A 48 9.20 13.77 -2.28
C GLY A 48 8.01 14.11 -1.38
N LEU A 49 7.32 13.11 -0.82
CA LEU A 49 6.19 13.32 0.08
C LEU A 49 6.68 13.66 1.49
N HIS A 50 6.13 14.74 2.04
CA HIS A 50 6.38 15.17 3.42
C HIS A 50 5.13 15.00 4.27
N ARG A 51 5.29 14.51 5.50
CA ARG A 51 4.20 14.34 6.45
C ARG A 51 4.00 15.63 7.25
N LEU A 52 2.81 16.20 7.15
CA LEU A 52 2.35 17.34 7.94
C LEU A 52 1.45 16.82 9.07
N GLU A 53 1.72 17.22 10.32
CA GLU A 53 0.88 16.91 11.48
C GLU A 53 0.21 18.18 11.99
N VAL A 54 -1.11 18.22 12.02
CA VAL A 54 -1.90 19.41 12.40
C VAL A 54 -3.02 19.01 13.35
N LYS A 55 -3.31 19.88 14.33
CA LYS A 55 -4.49 19.76 15.20
C LYS A 55 -5.62 20.59 14.60
N LEU A 56 -6.73 19.94 14.30
CA LEU A 56 -7.94 20.56 13.76
C LEU A 56 -9.10 20.38 14.73
N PRO A 57 -10.05 21.33 14.79
CA PRO A 57 -11.29 21.13 15.52
C PRO A 57 -12.06 19.92 14.99
N ALA A 58 -12.75 19.19 15.85
CA ALA A 58 -13.47 17.97 15.48
C ALA A 58 -14.51 18.19 14.37
N HIS A 59 -15.21 19.32 14.39
CA HIS A 59 -16.20 19.66 13.36
C HIS A 59 -15.58 19.85 11.97
N VAL A 60 -14.34 20.34 11.90
CA VAL A 60 -13.61 20.50 10.63
C VAL A 60 -13.22 19.13 10.07
N VAL A 61 -12.80 18.21 10.95
CA VAL A 61 -12.46 16.84 10.54
C VAL A 61 -13.71 16.11 10.04
N ALA A 62 -14.86 16.28 10.69
CA ALA A 62 -16.12 15.71 10.23
C ALA A 62 -16.53 16.23 8.85
N ALA A 63 -16.49 17.56 8.63
CA ALA A 63 -16.79 18.14 7.33
C ALA A 63 -15.81 17.68 6.22
N LEU A 64 -14.55 17.45 6.57
CA LEU A 64 -13.56 16.89 5.64
C LEU A 64 -13.90 15.44 5.26
N ASP A 65 -14.41 14.65 6.20
CA ASP A 65 -14.82 13.27 5.97
C ASP A 65 -16.02 13.21 5.03
N ASP A 66 -17.04 14.03 5.28
CA ASP A 66 -18.22 14.14 4.42
C ASP A 66 -17.82 14.55 2.99
N ALA A 67 -16.93 15.53 2.84
CA ALA A 67 -16.43 15.97 1.53
C ALA A 67 -15.60 14.89 0.82
N ALA A 68 -14.79 14.14 1.56
CA ALA A 68 -14.00 13.03 1.03
C ALA A 68 -14.91 11.92 0.49
N ASP A 69 -15.95 11.56 1.24
CA ASP A 69 -16.93 10.56 0.85
C ASP A 69 -17.75 11.01 -0.37
N GLU A 70 -18.21 12.27 -0.40
CA GLU A 70 -18.96 12.83 -1.53
C GLU A 70 -18.15 12.86 -2.84
N LEU A 71 -16.86 13.22 -2.74
CA LEU A 71 -15.96 13.29 -3.89
C LEU A 71 -15.35 11.92 -4.27
N GLY A 72 -15.52 10.90 -3.43
CA GLY A 72 -14.86 9.60 -3.61
C GLY A 72 -13.32 9.70 -3.53
N LEU A 73 -12.81 10.65 -2.75
CA LEU A 73 -11.38 10.93 -2.59
C LEU A 73 -10.92 10.61 -1.18
N SER A 74 -9.62 10.35 -1.00
CA SER A 74 -9.05 10.27 0.34
C SER A 74 -8.93 11.67 0.97
N ARG A 75 -8.95 11.74 2.31
CA ARG A 75 -8.71 12.99 3.06
C ARG A 75 -7.46 13.72 2.60
N ALA A 76 -6.39 12.98 2.30
CA ALA A 76 -5.13 13.54 1.84
C ALA A 76 -5.28 14.22 0.46
N GLU A 77 -6.01 13.62 -0.47
CA GLU A 77 -6.26 14.20 -1.80
C GLU A 77 -7.12 15.45 -1.71
N VAL A 78 -8.17 15.45 -0.87
CA VAL A 78 -9.02 16.63 -0.66
C VAL A 78 -8.20 17.80 -0.09
N ILE A 79 -7.38 17.55 0.94
CA ILE A 79 -6.51 18.57 1.53
C ILE A 79 -5.50 19.08 0.50
N THR A 80 -4.84 18.19 -0.25
CA THR A 80 -3.86 18.58 -1.27
C THR A 80 -4.50 19.46 -2.34
N LYS A 81 -5.66 19.08 -2.88
CA LYS A 81 -6.38 19.89 -3.89
C LYS A 81 -6.80 21.25 -3.35
N ALA A 82 -7.29 21.31 -2.11
CA ALA A 82 -7.65 22.57 -1.48
C ALA A 82 -6.43 23.49 -1.29
N LEU A 83 -5.28 22.94 -0.91
CA LEU A 83 -4.02 23.67 -0.79
C LEU A 83 -3.48 24.13 -2.14
N GLU A 84 -3.50 23.27 -3.16
CA GLU A 84 -3.12 23.61 -4.55
C GLU A 84 -3.96 24.78 -5.07
N GLN A 85 -5.28 24.70 -4.92
CA GLN A 85 -6.20 25.77 -5.30
C GLN A 85 -5.93 27.07 -4.53
N TRP A 86 -5.70 27.01 -3.22
CA TRP A 86 -5.46 28.18 -2.38
C TRP A 86 -4.10 28.85 -2.66
N LEU A 87 -3.07 28.05 -2.91
CA LEU A 87 -1.71 28.51 -3.19
C LEU A 87 -1.50 28.88 -4.67
N HIS A 88 -2.49 28.63 -5.53
CA HIS A 88 -2.43 28.84 -6.97
C HIS A 88 -1.27 28.05 -7.64
N ILE A 89 -1.09 26.80 -7.23
CA ILE A 89 -0.13 25.83 -7.79
C ILE A 89 -0.87 24.63 -8.37
#